data_AF-A0A929HLA2-F1
#
_entry.id   AF-A0A929HLA2-F1
#
_cell.length_a   1.000
_cell.length_b   1.000
_cell.length_c   1.000
_cell.angle_alpha   90.00
_cell.angle_beta   90.00
_cell.angle_gamma   90.00
#
_symmetry.space_group_name_H-M   'P 1'
#
loop_
_entity.id
_entity.type
_entity.pdbx_description
1 polymer ?
#
loop_
_entity_poly.entity_id
_entity_poly.type
_entity_poly.pdbx_seq_one_letter_code
_entity_poly.pdbx_strand_id
1 'polypeptide(L)' 'MLKETPLFKNHQNMGAKLVDFGGWDMPIHYGSQLDEH' A
#
# COMPACT_ATOMS: atom_id res chain seq x y z
N MET A 1 -5.95 14.38 5.74
CA MET A 1 -5.35 13.72 4.56
C MET A 1 -4.24 12.82 5.06
N LEU A 2 -4.19 11.57 4.59
CA LEU A 2 -3.11 10.66 4.92
C LEU A 2 -1.82 11.10 4.23
N LYS A 3 -0.68 10.73 4.80
CA LYS A 3 0.63 10.99 4.21
C LYS A 3 0.94 9.93 3.17
N GLU A 4 1.52 10.35 2.05
CA GLU A 4 1.94 9.45 0.97
C GLU A 4 3.45 9.29 0.99
N THR A 5 3.93 8.07 0.76
CA THR A 5 5.36 7.83 0.55
C THR A 5 5.77 8.19 -0.88
N PRO A 6 7.06 8.42 -1.17
CA PRO A 6 7.52 8.61 -2.54
C PRO A 6 7.19 7.45 -3.50
N LEU A 7 6.89 6.26 -2.96
CA LEU A 7 6.53 5.07 -3.73
C LEU A 7 5.01 4.86 -3.87
N PHE A 8 4.18 5.76 -3.33
CA PHE A 8 2.72 5.63 -3.36
C PHE A 8 2.18 5.31 -4.75
N LYS A 9 2.66 6.01 -5.79
CA LYS A 9 2.21 5.76 -7.16
C LYS A 9 2.60 4.37 -7.69
N ASN A 10 3.77 3.88 -7.29
CA ASN A 10 4.20 2.54 -7.66
C ASN A 10 3.31 1.49 -7.00
N HIS A 11 2.98 1.68 -5.71
CA HIS A 11 2.06 0.78 -5.02
C HIS A 11 0.70 0.73 -5.70
N GLN A 12 0.13 1.89 -6.07
CA GLN A 12 -1.12 1.94 -6.84
C GLN A 12 -1.01 1.20 -8.18
N ASN A 13 0.05 1.44 -8.95
CA ASN A 13 0.24 0.81 -10.26
C ASN A 13 0.43 -0.71 -10.15
N MET A 14 0.97 -1.20 -9.02
CA MET A 14 1.14 -2.62 -8.72
C MET A 14 -0.12 -3.27 -8.14
N GLY A 15 -1.25 -2.56 -8.08
CA GLY A 15 -2.51 -3.11 -7.55
C GLY A 15 -2.54 -3.25 -6.04
N ALA A 16 -1.72 -2.48 -5.32
CA ALA A 16 -1.71 -2.53 -3.87
C ALA A 16 -3.06 -2.16 -3.26
N LYS A 17 -3.46 -2.91 -2.25
CA LYS A 17 -4.50 -2.48 -1.32
C LYS A 17 -3.85 -1.54 -0.30
N LEU A 18 -4.17 -0.27 -0.36
CA LEU A 18 -3.67 0.75 0.57
C LEU A 18 -4.60 0.90 1.78
N VAL A 19 -4.04 1.13 2.96
CA VAL A 19 -4.75 1.34 4.22
C VAL A 19 -4.11 2.47 5.01
N ASP A 20 -4.89 3.09 5.91
CA ASP A 20 -4.35 3.99 6.93
C ASP A 20 -3.50 3.19 7.91
N PHE A 21 -2.19 3.42 7.86
CA PHE A 21 -1.25 2.90 8.81
C PHE A 21 -0.49 4.04 9.47
N GLY A 22 -0.91 4.40 10.69
CA GLY A 22 -0.26 5.47 11.46
C GLY A 22 -0.33 6.84 10.78
N GLY A 23 -1.41 7.12 10.03
CA GLY A 23 -1.58 8.37 9.29
C GLY A 23 -0.88 8.39 7.93
N TRP A 24 -0.43 7.24 7.42
CA TRP A 24 0.12 7.06 6.08
C TRP A 24 -0.74 6.13 5.24
N ASP A 25 -0.81 6.39 3.93
CA ASP A 25 -1.36 5.45 2.96
C ASP A 25 -0.30 4.40 2.60
N MET A 26 -0.44 3.21 3.19
CA MET A 26 0.54 2.13 3.07
C MET A 26 -0.08 0.86 2.49
N PRO A 27 0.66 0.11 1.65
CA PRO A 27 0.17 -1.15 1.07
C PRO A 27 0.11 -2.24 2.15
N ILE A 28 -1.06 -2.86 2.33
CA ILE A 28 -1.23 -4.05 3.18
C ILE A 28 -0.97 -5.35 2.42
N HIS A 29 -1.24 -5.38 1.11
CA HIS A 29 -0.84 -6.44 0.17
C HIS A 29 -1.00 -5.97 -1.28
N TYR A 30 -0.44 -6.72 -2.23
CA TYR A 30 -0.52 -6.50 -3.67
C TYR A 30 -1.40 -7.54 -4.40
N GLY A 31 -1.91 -8.53 -3.67
CA GLY A 31 -2.97 -9.40 -4.17
C GLY A 31 -3.36 -10.47 -3.17
N SER A 32 -2.39 -11.23 -2.68
CA SER A 32 -2.58 -12.36 -1.78
C SER A 32 -1.52 -12.30 -0.68
N GLN A 33 -1.96 -12.05 0.55
CA GLN A 33 -1.05 -12.03 1.71
C GLN A 33 -0.37 -13.38 1.95
N LEU A 34 -1.01 -14.49 1.56
CA LEU A 34 -0.44 -15.82 1.70
C LEU A 34 0.71 -16.03 0.70
N ASP A 35 0.55 -15.56 -0.54
CA ASP A 35 1.60 -15.67 -1.56
C ASP A 35 2.75 -14.69 -1.33
N GLU A 36 2.51 -13.62 -0.58
CA GLU A 36 3.50 -12.60 -0.21
C GLU A 36 4.32 -12.97 1.03
N HIS A 37 3.94 -14.00 1.79
CA HIS A 37 4.64 -14.48 2.99
C HIS A 37 5.68 -15.56 2.67
#